data_AF-A0A0K8W6C8-F1
#
_entry.id   AF-A0A0K8W6C8-F1
#
_cell.length_a   1.000
_cell.length_b   1.000
_cell.length_c   1.000
_cell.angle_alpha   90.00
_cell.angle_beta   90.00
_cell.angle_gamma   90.00
#
_symmetry.space_group_name_H-M   'P 1'
#
loop_
_entity.id
_entity.type
_entity.pdbx_description
1 polymer ?
#
loop_
_entity_poly.entity_id
_entity_poly.type
_entity_poly.pdbx_seq_one_letter_code
_entity_poly.pdbx_strand_id
1 'polypeptide(L)'
;MCNINPELYQKLSESRLVIFKGDLNYRKLIGDFSWSYTEQFVTCLRGFLPTDFVSLRTVKADLICGLLEGQAEKVFEIDQNWMTTGEYGTIQFISKQTIYDKAAITSSLSME
;
A
#
# COMPACT_ATOMS: atom_id res chain seq x y z
N MET A 1 12.60 -0.64 -7.91
CA MET A 1 13.56 -1.54 -7.24
C MET A 1 14.13 -2.60 -8.18
N CYS A 2 13.30 -3.25 -9.01
CA CYS A 2 13.77 -4.20 -10.05
C CYS A 2 14.91 -3.67 -10.93
N ASN A 3 14.92 -2.37 -11.28
CA ASN A 3 15.97 -1.78 -12.11
C ASN A 3 17.21 -1.29 -11.33
N ILE A 4 17.11 -1.14 -10.01
CA ILE A 4 18.18 -0.55 -9.17
C ILE A 4 18.93 -1.65 -8.41
N ASN A 5 18.18 -2.59 -7.82
CA ASN A 5 18.73 -3.75 -7.12
C ASN A 5 17.88 -4.99 -7.45
N PRO A 6 18.13 -5.60 -8.62
CA PRO A 6 17.39 -6.78 -9.08
C PRO A 6 17.56 -7.98 -8.15
N GLU A 7 18.75 -8.17 -7.58
CA GLU A 7 19.05 -9.29 -6.68
C GLU A 7 18.17 -9.25 -5.42
N LEU A 8 18.04 -8.07 -4.80
CA LEU A 8 17.14 -7.92 -3.65
C LEU A 8 15.67 -8.12 -4.04
N TYR A 9 15.26 -7.64 -5.22
CA TYR A 9 13.89 -7.84 -5.71
C TYR A 9 13.58 -9.33 -5.92
N GLN A 10 14.53 -10.07 -6.50
CA GLN A 10 14.43 -11.51 -6.68
C GLN A 10 14.35 -12.23 -5.32
N LYS A 11 15.22 -11.90 -4.37
CA LYS A 11 15.18 -12.46 -3.01
C LYS A 11 13.84 -12.24 -2.31
N LEU A 12 13.22 -11.07 -2.47
CA LEU A 12 11.88 -10.82 -1.93
C LEU A 12 10.83 -11.68 -2.64
N SER A 13 10.95 -11.90 -3.95
CA SER A 13 9.99 -12.68 -4.73
C SER A 13 9.95 -14.17 -4.37
N GLU A 14 11.04 -14.71 -3.79
CA GLU A 14 11.13 -16.10 -3.31
C GLU A 14 10.35 -16.31 -2.00
N SER A 15 10.04 -15.25 -1.27
CA SER A 15 9.28 -15.33 -0.02
C SER A 15 7.79 -15.52 -0.30
N ARG A 16 7.10 -16.37 0.47
CA ARG A 16 5.63 -16.51 0.38
C ARG A 16 4.88 -15.29 0.93
N LEU A 17 5.46 -14.60 1.91
CA LEU A 17 4.90 -13.39 2.50
C LEU A 17 6.04 -12.49 2.98
N VAL A 18 5.97 -11.20 2.65
CA VAL A 18 6.86 -10.17 3.20
C VAL A 18 6.09 -9.26 4.14
N ILE A 19 6.68 -8.91 5.29
CA ILE A 19 6.07 -7.98 6.25
C ILE A 19 6.90 -6.71 6.33
N PHE A 20 6.33 -5.61 5.85
CA PHE A 20 6.92 -4.28 5.95
C PHE A 20 6.48 -3.63 7.26
N LYS A 21 7.42 -3.37 8.16
CA LYS A 21 7.17 -2.80 9.48
C LYS A 21 7.45 -1.30 9.50
N GLY A 22 6.51 -0.55 10.06
CA GLY A 22 6.70 0.85 10.44
C GLY A 22 6.47 1.85 9.31
N ASP A 23 6.46 3.12 9.71
CA ASP A 23 6.08 4.26 8.87
C ASP A 23 7.04 4.47 7.68
N LEU A 24 8.36 4.37 7.90
CA LEU A 24 9.34 4.58 6.83
C LEU A 24 9.19 3.55 5.69
N ASN A 25 8.93 2.28 6.02
CA ASN A 25 8.70 1.28 4.98
C ASN A 25 7.40 1.54 4.22
N TYR A 26 6.36 1.98 4.92
CA TYR A 26 5.11 2.39 4.27
C TYR A 26 5.30 3.55 3.29
N ARG A 27 6.01 4.60 3.71
CA ARG A 27 6.35 5.75 2.87
C ARG A 27 7.13 5.34 1.62
N LYS A 28 8.11 4.44 1.78
CA LYS A 28 8.85 3.86 0.65
C LYS A 28 7.96 3.04 -0.29
N LEU A 29 7.00 2.28 0.25
CA LEU A 29 6.07 1.47 -0.56
C LEU A 29 5.19 2.34 -1.45
N ILE A 30 4.65 3.43 -0.91
CA ILE A 30 3.74 4.32 -1.65
C ILE A 30 4.44 5.48 -2.36
N GLY A 31 5.78 5.55 -2.30
CA GLY A 31 6.59 6.55 -2.98
C GLY A 31 6.59 7.94 -2.35
N ASP A 32 6.19 8.08 -1.08
CA ASP A 32 6.17 9.34 -0.32
C ASP A 32 5.39 10.48 -1.01
N PHE A 33 4.31 10.14 -1.71
CA PHE A 33 3.46 11.10 -2.41
C PHE A 33 2.20 11.46 -1.62
N SER A 34 1.66 12.65 -1.91
CA SER A 34 0.36 13.10 -1.44
C SER A 34 -0.76 12.43 -2.25
N TRP A 35 -1.12 11.21 -1.85
CA TRP A 35 -2.24 10.45 -2.43
C TRP A 35 -3.57 10.91 -1.84
N SER A 36 -4.66 10.72 -2.60
CA SER A 36 -6.00 10.76 -2.00
C SER A 36 -6.10 9.67 -0.92
N TYR A 37 -6.74 9.97 0.20
CA TYR A 37 -6.95 9.00 1.27
C TYR A 37 -7.68 7.73 0.81
N THR A 38 -8.53 7.86 -0.21
CA THR A 38 -9.32 6.78 -0.79
C THR A 38 -8.63 6.10 -1.98
N GLU A 39 -7.46 6.59 -2.41
CA GLU A 39 -6.73 6.00 -3.52
C GLU A 39 -6.42 4.53 -3.22
N GLN A 40 -6.56 3.66 -4.21
CA GLN A 40 -6.38 2.23 -3.97
C GLN A 40 -4.92 1.93 -3.65
N PHE A 41 -4.67 1.11 -2.62
CA PHE A 41 -3.32 0.75 -2.20
C PHE A 41 -2.49 0.18 -3.36
N VAL A 42 -3.09 -0.62 -4.25
CA VAL A 42 -2.45 -1.14 -5.46
C VAL A 42 -1.90 -0.03 -6.37
N THR A 43 -2.66 1.04 -6.60
CA THR A 43 -2.24 2.18 -7.42
C THR A 43 -1.03 2.85 -6.79
N CYS A 44 -1.08 3.06 -5.47
CA CYS A 44 -0.02 3.71 -4.72
C CYS A 44 1.32 2.95 -4.73
N LEU A 45 1.29 1.63 -4.91
CA LEU A 45 2.50 0.79 -4.98
C LEU A 45 3.28 0.93 -6.30
N ARG A 46 2.68 1.55 -7.33
CA ARG A 46 3.35 1.86 -8.60
C ARG A 46 4.08 0.66 -9.24
N GLY A 47 3.46 -0.52 -9.15
CA GLY A 47 4.00 -1.77 -9.71
C GLY A 47 5.04 -2.48 -8.83
N PHE A 48 5.30 -2.02 -7.60
CA PHE A 48 6.12 -2.77 -6.65
C PHE A 48 5.34 -3.93 -6.04
N LEU A 49 5.50 -5.12 -6.63
CA LEU A 49 4.83 -6.34 -6.17
C LEU A 49 5.70 -7.60 -6.42
N PRO A 50 6.80 -7.75 -5.67
CA PRO A 50 7.67 -8.92 -5.82
C PRO A 50 6.95 -10.23 -5.45
N THR A 51 6.20 -10.20 -4.35
CA THR A 51 5.41 -11.30 -3.78
C THR A 51 4.24 -10.71 -2.96
N ASP A 52 3.45 -11.57 -2.32
CA ASP A 52 2.42 -11.18 -1.37
C ASP A 52 3.07 -10.46 -0.17
N PHE A 53 2.48 -9.35 0.27
CA PHE A 53 3.02 -8.65 1.43
C PHE A 53 1.97 -7.96 2.27
N VAL A 54 2.31 -7.75 3.53
CA VAL A 54 1.55 -6.94 4.48
C VAL A 54 2.38 -5.74 4.89
N SER A 55 1.79 -4.56 4.89
CA SER A 55 2.33 -3.40 5.60
C SER A 55 1.66 -3.26 6.95
N LEU A 56 2.50 -3.25 8.01
CA LEU A 56 2.09 -2.99 9.39
C LEU A 56 2.66 -1.64 9.81
N ARG A 57 1.80 -0.65 9.95
CA ARG A 57 2.19 0.74 10.20
C ARG A 57 1.45 1.31 11.40
N THR A 58 2.16 2.09 12.21
CA THR A 58 1.60 3.17 13.03
C THR A 58 1.71 4.48 12.23
N VAL A 59 0.64 5.27 12.16
CA VAL A 59 0.56 6.48 11.34
C VAL A 59 1.36 7.60 11.98
N LYS A 60 2.49 7.96 11.37
CA LYS A 60 3.43 8.99 11.85
C LYS A 60 3.83 9.98 10.75
N ALA A 61 3.08 10.02 9.67
CA ALA A 61 3.28 10.88 8.52
C ALA A 61 1.94 11.20 7.85
N ASP A 62 1.88 12.37 7.20
CA ASP A 62 0.76 13.02 6.51
C ASP A 62 0.31 12.36 5.20
N LEU A 63 0.57 11.05 5.07
CA LEU A 63 0.18 10.26 3.92
C LEU A 63 -0.46 8.96 4.36
N ILE A 64 -1.49 8.55 3.64
CA ILE A 64 -2.22 7.31 3.81
C ILE A 64 -3.11 7.11 2.59
N CYS A 65 -3.37 5.86 2.23
CA CYS A 65 -4.28 5.52 1.14
C CYS A 65 -5.09 4.27 1.50
N GLY A 66 -6.07 3.92 0.67
CA GLY A 66 -6.92 2.75 0.87
C GLY A 66 -7.89 2.87 2.04
N LEU A 67 -8.21 4.09 2.48
CA LEU A 67 -9.29 4.35 3.44
C LEU A 67 -10.65 4.33 2.73
N LEU A 68 -11.70 4.07 3.50
CA LEU A 68 -13.07 4.23 3.01
C LEU A 68 -13.42 5.71 2.88
N GLU A 69 -14.35 6.03 1.99
CA GLU A 69 -14.88 7.40 1.88
C GLU A 69 -15.44 7.88 3.23
N GLY A 70 -15.10 9.11 3.62
CA GLY A 70 -15.51 9.71 4.88
C GLY A 70 -14.75 9.19 6.11
N GLN A 71 -13.85 8.22 5.98
CA GLN A 71 -13.14 7.65 7.14
C GLN A 71 -12.08 8.61 7.68
N ALA A 72 -11.33 9.26 6.80
CA ALA A 72 -10.30 10.21 7.21
C ALA A 72 -10.92 11.44 7.89
N GLU A 73 -12.05 11.91 7.36
CA GLU A 73 -12.82 13.05 7.88
C GLU A 73 -13.34 12.75 9.29
N LYS A 74 -13.93 11.57 9.50
CA LYS A 74 -14.38 11.13 10.83
C LYS A 74 -13.25 11.07 11.86
N VAL A 75 -12.09 10.57 11.46
CA VAL A 75 -10.93 10.52 12.37
C VAL A 75 -10.42 11.93 12.65
N PHE A 76 -10.39 12.80 11.64
CA PHE A 76 -9.98 14.19 11.78
C PHE A 76 -10.90 15.01 12.71
N GLU A 77 -12.20 14.72 12.71
CA GLU A 77 -13.15 15.32 13.67
C GLU A 77 -12.86 14.92 15.12
N ILE A 78 -12.30 13.72 15.35
CA ILE A 78 -11.95 13.21 16.69
C ILE A 78 -10.58 13.72 17.13
N ASP A 79 -9.59 13.65 16.25
CA ASP A 79 -8.21 14.06 16.50
C ASP A 79 -7.62 14.72 15.24
N GLN A 80 -7.41 16.03 15.28
CA GLN A 80 -6.84 16.78 14.15
C GLN A 80 -5.38 16.39 13.85
N ASN A 81 -4.66 15.79 14.81
CA ASN A 81 -3.26 15.40 14.69
C ASN A 81 -3.07 13.89 14.47
N TRP A 82 -4.13 13.16 14.16
CA TRP A 82 -4.14 11.69 14.08
C TRP A 82 -3.05 11.08 13.18
N MET A 83 -2.54 11.82 12.19
CA MET A 83 -1.50 11.36 11.28
C MET A 83 -0.07 11.47 11.82
N THR A 84 0.16 12.18 12.92
CA THR A 84 1.52 12.45 13.45
C THR A 84 1.74 11.91 14.86
N THR A 85 0.67 11.57 15.58
CA THR A 85 0.74 11.10 16.98
C THR A 85 1.28 9.67 17.10
N GLY A 86 1.05 8.82 16.09
CA GLY A 86 1.42 7.39 16.17
C GLY A 86 0.40 6.51 16.89
N GLU A 87 -0.73 7.07 17.31
CA GLU A 87 -1.82 6.36 18.02
C GLU A 87 -2.69 5.53 17.08
N TYR A 88 -2.71 5.88 15.80
CA TYR A 88 -3.44 5.17 14.77
C TYR A 88 -2.54 4.20 14.02
N GLY A 89 -3.12 3.14 13.47
CA GLY A 89 -2.37 2.15 12.72
C GLY A 89 -3.17 1.51 11.59
N THR A 90 -2.45 0.99 10.60
CA THR A 90 -3.02 0.27 9.48
C THR A 90 -2.33 -1.07 9.29
N ILE A 91 -3.13 -2.04 8.86
CA ILE A 91 -2.70 -3.35 8.38
C ILE A 91 -3.23 -3.48 6.95
N GLN A 92 -2.34 -3.37 5.97
CA GLN A 92 -2.72 -3.43 4.56
C GLN A 92 -2.06 -4.63 3.91
N PHE A 93 -2.87 -5.58 3.46
CA PHE A 93 -2.43 -6.78 2.76
C PHE A 93 -2.61 -6.62 1.25
N ILE A 94 -1.64 -7.12 0.49
CA ILE A 94 -1.78 -7.28 -0.95
C ILE A 94 -1.32 -8.68 -1.36
N SER A 95 -2.13 -9.31 -2.20
CA SER A 95 -1.77 -10.57 -2.84
C SER A 95 -1.50 -10.33 -4.33
N LYS A 96 -0.40 -10.91 -4.79
CA LYS A 96 0.02 -10.94 -6.19
C LYS A 96 -1.00 -11.69 -7.05
N GLN A 97 -1.61 -12.76 -6.52
CA GLN A 97 -2.64 -13.52 -7.24
C GLN A 97 -3.87 -12.65 -7.53
N THR A 98 -4.37 -11.92 -6.53
CA THR A 98 -5.55 -11.05 -6.66
C THR A 98 -5.37 -9.96 -7.74
N ILE A 99 -4.14 -9.53 -7.98
CA ILE A 99 -3.82 -8.52 -9.00
C ILE A 99 -3.88 -9.13 -10.40
N TYR A 100 -3.33 -10.34 -10.59
CA TYR A 100 -3.44 -11.07 -11.85
C TYR A 100 -4.89 -11.40 -12.19
N ASP A 101 -5.69 -11.80 -11.20
CA ASP A 101 -7.10 -12.12 -11.41
C ASP A 101 -7.88 -10.87 -11.88
N LYS A 102 -7.64 -9.70 -11.26
CA LYS A 102 -8.23 -8.43 -11.71
C LYS A 102 -7.76 -8.02 -13.11
N ALA A 103 -6.48 -8.18 -13.42
CA ALA A 103 -5.96 -7.86 -14.75
C ALA A 103 -6.57 -8.77 -15.84
N ALA A 104 -6.74 -10.06 -15.55
CA ALA A 104 -7.41 -11.00 -16.45
C ALA A 104 -8.87 -10.59 -16.71
N ILE A 105 -9.63 -10.22 -15.67
CA ILE A 105 -11.02 -9.77 -15.79
C ILE A 105 -11.13 -8.49 -16.64
N THR A 106 -10.28 -7.49 -16.39
CA THR A 106 -10.30 -6.24 -17.16
C THR A 106 -9.93 -6.45 -18.63
N SER A 107 -9.00 -7.37 -18.93
CA SER A 107 -8.65 -7.72 -20.32
C SER A 107 -9.78 -8.43 -21.08
N SER A 108 -10.62 -9.21 -20.39
CA SER A 108 -11.81 -9.82 -21.01
C SER A 108 -12.95 -8.83 -21.27
N LEU A 109 -13.07 -7.78 -20.47
CA LEU A 109 -14.11 -6.74 -20.61
C LEU A 109 -13.78 -5.66 -21.65
N SER A 110 -12.54 -5.61 -22.15
CA SER A 110 -12.10 -4.65 -23.17
C SER A 110 -12.00 -5.26 -24.58
N MET A 111 -12.45 -6.51 -24.74
CA MET A 111 -12.61 -7.19 -26.04
C MET A 111 -14.09 -7.33 -26.48
N GLU A 112 -15.03 -6.69 -25.78
CA GLU A 112 -16.43 -6.49 -26.19
C GLU A 112 -16.68 -5.00 -26.46
#